data_AF-A0A9E7IUC0-F1
#
_entry.id   AF-A0A9E7IUC0-F1
#
_cell.length_a   1.000
_cell.length_b   1.000
_cell.length_c   1.000
_cell.angle_alpha   90.00
_cell.angle_beta   90.00
_cell.angle_gamma   90.00
#
_symmetry.space_group_name_H-M   'P 1'
#
loop_
_entity.id
_entity.type
_entity.pdbx_description
1 polymer ?
#
loop_
_entity_poly.entity_id
_entity_poly.type
_entity_poly.pdbx_seq_one_letter_code
_entity_poly.pdbx_strand_id
1 'polypeptide(L)' 'MLILATSKIQSNYQTTIPKEIRKNYDIDNETVVEWFINKNGNPEINFRKKRNFKNLAGAFKTDEKTNAVELKRGLYE' A
#
# COMPACT_ATOMS: atom_id res chain seq x y z
N MET A 1 3.21 24.70 9.41
CA MET A 1 3.76 23.50 8.75
C MET A 1 5.07 23.17 9.46
N LEU A 2 5.24 21.93 9.94
CA LEU A 2 6.46 21.52 10.63
C LEU A 2 7.23 20.56 9.73
N ILE A 3 8.50 20.86 9.47
CA ILE A 3 9.38 19.98 8.69
C ILE A 3 9.92 18.92 9.63
N LEU A 4 9.48 17.67 9.46
CA LEU A 4 9.89 16.55 10.30
C LEU A 4 11.26 15.98 9.92
N ALA A 5 11.58 15.99 8.62
CA ALA A 5 12.88 15.59 8.08
C ALA A 5 13.01 16.06 6.63
N THR A 6 14.24 16.11 6.11
CA THR A 6 14.54 16.43 4.71
C THR A 6 15.47 15.38 4.13
N SER A 7 15.28 15.04 2.87
CA SER A 7 16.20 14.21 2.09
C SER A 7 16.60 14.92 0.81
N LYS A 8 17.77 14.57 0.27
CA LYS A 8 18.23 15.04 -1.04
C LYS A 8 17.99 13.95 -2.08
N ILE A 9 17.69 14.35 -3.30
CA ILE A 9 17.67 13.45 -4.46
C ILE A 9 19.13 13.10 -4.82
N GLN A 10 19.40 11.81 -4.90
CA GLN A 10 20.68 11.23 -5.29
C GLN A 10 20.70 10.97 -6.80
N SER A 11 21.81 10.43 -7.31
CA SER A 11 21.90 9.99 -8.70
C SER A 11 20.77 9.01 -9.05
N ASN A 12 20.43 8.93 -10.34
CA ASN A 12 19.37 8.06 -10.86
C ASN A 12 17.98 8.36 -10.26
N TYR A 13 17.71 9.61 -9.88
CA TYR A 13 16.40 10.07 -9.38
C TYR A 13 15.92 9.38 -8.10
N GLN A 14 16.86 8.85 -7.30
CA GLN A 14 16.52 8.15 -6.06
C GLN A 14 16.49 9.12 -4.87
N THR A 15 15.65 8.85 -3.89
CA THR A 15 15.68 9.56 -2.60
C THR A 15 15.50 8.60 -1.44
N THR A 16 16.11 8.92 -0.31
CA THR A 16 16.03 8.13 0.90
C THR A 16 14.88 8.63 1.77
N ILE A 17 14.05 7.73 2.28
CA ILE A 17 13.08 8.05 3.35
C ILE A 17 13.87 8.22 4.66
N PRO A 18 13.83 9.41 5.30
CA PRO A 18 14.55 9.68 6.55
C PRO A 18 14.16 8.74 7.69
N LYS A 19 15.08 8.51 8.63
CA LYS A 19 14.91 7.55 9.74
C LYS A 19 13.72 7.90 10.63
N GLU A 20 13.50 9.19 10.86
CA GLU A 20 12.41 9.75 11.66
C GLU A 20 11.05 9.40 11.04
N ILE A 21 10.94 9.55 9.72
CA ILE A 21 9.74 9.17 8.96
C ILE A 21 9.54 7.64 9.00
N ARG A 22 10.61 6.85 8.81
CA ARG A 22 10.49 5.38 8.87
C ARG A 22 9.96 4.89 10.21
N LYS A 23 10.42 5.47 11.32
CA LYS A 23 9.97 5.11 12.66
C LYS A 23 8.53 5.53 12.93
N ASN A 24 8.15 6.75 12.54
CA ASN A 24 6.82 7.28 12.82
C ASN A 24 5.71 6.56 12.06
N TYR A 25 6.03 5.97 10.89
CA TYR A 25 5.06 5.32 10.01
C TYR A 25 5.30 3.82 9.82
N ASP A 26 6.16 3.20 10.64
CA ASP A 26 6.49 1.76 10.60
C ASP A 26 6.84 1.26 9.18
N ILE A 27 7.73 2.00 8.51
CA ILE A 27 8.15 1.75 7.12
C ILE A 27 9.35 0.81 7.12
N ASP A 28 9.19 -0.31 6.44
CA ASP A 28 10.23 -1.30 6.18
C ASP A 28 10.62 -1.31 4.69
N ASN A 29 11.48 -2.26 4.31
CA ASN A 29 11.94 -2.40 2.92
C ASN A 29 10.88 -3.04 1.99
N GLU A 30 9.76 -3.53 2.52
CA GLU A 30 8.64 -4.06 1.73
C GLU A 30 7.54 -3.03 1.48
N THR A 31 7.64 -1.88 2.13
CA THR A 31 6.67 -0.79 2.04
C THR A 31 6.76 -0.11 0.68
N VAL A 32 5.61 0.05 0.03
CA VAL A 32 5.47 0.75 -1.24
C VAL A 32 5.23 2.23 -0.96
N VAL A 33 5.97 3.10 -1.64
CA VAL A 33 5.74 4.55 -1.64
C VAL A 33 4.87 4.90 -2.83
N GLU A 34 3.71 5.47 -2.56
CA GLU A 34 2.77 5.94 -3.58
C GLU A 34 2.87 7.46 -3.67
N TRP A 35 2.90 7.99 -4.90
CA TRP A 35 2.97 9.42 -5.17
C TRP A 35 1.67 9.85 -5.85
N PHE A 36 1.06 10.93 -5.36
CA PHE A 36 -0.19 11.46 -5.88
C PHE A 36 -0.07 12.96 -6.11
N ILE A 37 -0.90 13.50 -7.00
CA ILE A 37 -1.10 14.94 -7.13
C ILE A 37 -2.41 15.29 -6.43
N ASN A 38 -2.35 16.15 -5.43
CA ASN A 38 -3.54 16.58 -4.71
C ASN A 38 -4.34 17.62 -5.52
N LYS A 39 -5.49 18.04 -4.98
CA LYS A 39 -6.39 19.02 -5.63
C LYS A 39 -5.73 20.38 -5.90
N ASN A 40 -4.65 20.69 -5.20
CA ASN A 40 -3.90 21.94 -5.35
C ASN A 40 -2.72 21.81 -6.33
N GLY A 41 -2.56 20.65 -6.98
CA GLY A 41 -1.44 20.38 -7.88
C GLY A 41 -0.12 20.02 -7.19
N ASN A 42 -0.13 19.86 -5.86
CA ASN A 42 1.08 19.54 -5.10
C ASN A 42 1.27 18.02 -5.00
N PRO A 43 2.53 17.54 -5.07
CA PRO A 43 2.84 16.14 -4.83
C PRO A 43 2.61 15.78 -3.35
N GLU A 44 1.93 14.66 -3.13
CA GLU A 44 1.75 14.02 -1.85
C GLU A 44 2.26 12.58 -1.90
N ILE A 45 2.72 12.07 -0.77
CA ILE A 45 3.18 10.69 -0.64
C ILE A 45 2.33 9.93 0.35
N ASN A 46 2.10 8.66 0.07
CA ASN A 46 1.51 7.71 1.00
C ASN A 46 2.37 6.46 1.11
N PHE A 47 2.28 5.78 2.25
CA PHE A 47 2.98 4.53 2.51
C PHE A 47 1.97 3.39 2.59
N ARG A 48 2.18 2.37 1.75
CA ARG A 48 1.31 1.20 1.69
C ARG A 48 2.11 -0.08 1.92
N LYS A 49 1.73 -0.86 2.93
CA LYS A 49 2.26 -2.23 3.08
C LYS A 49 1.77 -3.11 1.93
N LYS A 50 2.66 -3.90 1.34
CA LYS A 50 2.31 -4.81 0.26
C LYS A 50 1.29 -5.84 0.78
N ARG A 51 0.09 -5.88 0.19
CA ARG A 51 -0.91 -6.91 0.52
C ARG A 51 -0.51 -8.21 -0.16
N ASN A 52 -0.19 -9.24 0.62
CA ASN A 52 -0.06 -10.60 0.10
C ASN A 52 -1.46 -11.21 -0.04
N PHE A 53 -1.72 -11.98 -1.11
CA PHE A 53 -3.00 -12.67 -1.32
C PHE A 53 -3.39 -13.54 -0.12
N LYS A 54 -2.41 -14.15 0.56
CA LYS A 54 -2.63 -14.88 1.81
C LYS A 54 -3.21 -14.01 2.94
N ASN A 55 -2.88 -12.72 2.99
CA ASN A 55 -3.39 -11.79 3.99
C ASN A 55 -4.79 -11.24 3.62
N LEU A 56 -5.25 -11.48 2.39
CA LEU A 56 -6.59 -11.13 1.93
C LEU A 56 -7.59 -12.29 2.11
N ALA A 57 -7.08 -13.53 2.23
CA ALA A 57 -7.92 -14.70 2.50
C ALA A 57 -8.66 -14.53 3.83
N GLY A 58 -9.99 -14.46 3.77
CA GLY A 58 -10.84 -14.24 4.94
C GLY A 58 -11.01 -12.79 5.39
N ALA A 59 -10.35 -11.82 4.73
CA ALA A 59 -10.54 -10.39 4.98
C ALA A 59 -11.93 -9.90 4.53
N PHE A 60 -12.55 -10.64 3.60
CA PHE A 60 -13.89 -10.38 3.10
C PHE A 60 -14.75 -11.62 3.32
N LYS A 61 -15.99 -11.40 3.75
CA LYS A 61 -17.03 -12.42 3.88
C LYS A 61 -18.26 -11.89 3.15
N THR A 62 -18.94 -12.76 2.43
CA THR A 62 -20.28 -12.49 1.92
C THR A 62 -21.29 -12.90 2.99
N ASP A 63 -22.41 -12.18 3.07
CA ASP A 63 -23.53 -12.52 3.96
C ASP A 63 -24.25 -13.80 3.51
N GLU A 64 -24.11 -14.16 2.23
CA GLU A 64 -24.71 -15.35 1.65
C GLU A 64 -23.88 -16.60 1.95
N LYS A 65 -24.55 -17.69 2.34
CA LYS A 65 -23.89 -18.98 2.49
C LYS A 65 -23.58 -19.55 1.11
N THR A 66 -22.31 -19.59 0.76
CA THR A 66 -21.83 -20.14 -0.51
C THR A 66 -21.33 -21.58 -0.36
N ASN A 67 -21.64 -22.43 -1.34
CA ASN A 67 -21.07 -23.76 -1.48
C ASN A 67 -19.95 -23.76 -2.54
N ALA A 68 -18.73 -24.09 -2.13
CA ALA A 68 -17.56 -24.07 -3.01
C ALA A 68 -17.67 -25.02 -4.22
N VAL A 69 -18.40 -26.13 -4.08
CA VAL A 69 -18.57 -27.11 -5.17
C VAL A 69 -19.54 -26.58 -6.23
N GLU A 70 -20.63 -25.95 -5.81
CA GLU A 70 -21.64 -25.37 -6.70
C GLU A 70 -21.06 -24.17 -7.46
N LEU A 71 -20.36 -23.28 -6.76
CA LEU A 71 -19.66 -22.16 -7.39
C LEU A 71 -18.66 -22.63 -8.44
N LYS A 72 -17.91 -23.71 -8.18
CA LYS A 72 -16.96 -24.25 -9.15
C LYS A 72 -17.67 -24.84 -10.38
N ARG A 73 -18.82 -25.50 -10.21
CA ARG A 73 -19.58 -26.08 -11.34
C ARG A 73 -20.12 -25.00 -12.28
N GLY A 74 -20.71 -23.93 -11.74
CA GLY A 74 -21.26 -22.82 -12.54
C GLY A 74 -20.22 -21.99 -13.32
N LEU A 75 -18.92 -22.18 -13.08
CA LEU A 75 -17.85 -21.54 -13.87
C LEU A 75 -17.54 -22.27 -15.19
N TYR A 76 -18.04 -23.51 -15.36
CA TYR A 76 -17.75 -24.38 -16.51
C TYR A 76 -19.01 -24.84 -17.25
N GLU A 77 -20.17 -24.26 -16.91
CA GLU A 77 -21.41 -24.36 -17.69
C GLU A 77 -21.43 -23.28 -18.79
#